data_AF-A0A7S1I966-F1
#
_entry.id   AF-A0A7S1I966-F1
#
_cell.length_a   1.000
_cell.length_b   1.000
_cell.length_c   1.000
_cell.angle_alpha   90.00
_cell.angle_beta   90.00
_cell.angle_gamma   90.00
#
_symmetry.space_group_name_H-M   'P 1'
#
loop_
_entity.id
_entity.type
_entity.pdbx_description
1 polymer ?
#
loop_
_entity_poly.entity_id
_entity_poly.type
_entity_poly.pdbx_seq_one_letter_code
_entity_poly.pdbx_strand_id
1 'polypeptide(L)'
;FRQPSTPSASDLAQTAMSEWQCPRCTLLNPGESPACDACQQPRPPSPEEPAAGLSRTDSGQTDACTICFDGLADGARARMGCCGREGSTIQYCRPCIRLICQRGGGTGRCPTCREYIRIDGEGNVTKLEAHGQCRVCRQMKSIVSQGMCDACLLGSRYKFRYECDRCHRVQTIHHPMWRYQASPTDYGGSTWACHQGCGDYTHWRITPEDALRVPAEECPESWGRRAEWLASIRTERRRAMLHEAPGRRHQERQPQAQPRNRNRDACQLM
;
A
#
# COMPACT_ATOMS: atom_id res chain seq x y z
N PHE A 1 -14.85 36.39 64.73
CA PHE A 1 -13.68 36.41 63.83
C PHE A 1 -13.00 35.04 63.87
N ARG A 2 -13.30 34.17 62.90
CA ARG A 2 -12.68 32.84 62.74
C ARG A 2 -11.83 32.92 61.47
N GLN A 3 -10.53 32.69 61.59
CA GLN A 3 -9.59 32.70 60.47
C GLN A 3 -9.85 31.51 59.52
N PRO A 4 -9.64 31.65 58.20
CA PRO A 4 -9.62 30.52 57.29
C PRO A 4 -8.31 29.73 57.44
N SER A 5 -8.43 28.42 57.67
CA SER A 5 -7.32 27.49 57.74
C SER A 5 -6.68 27.33 56.35
N THR A 6 -5.37 27.58 56.28
CA THR A 6 -4.53 27.23 55.14
C THR A 6 -4.48 25.71 54.97
N PRO A 7 -4.64 25.15 53.76
CA PRO A 7 -4.40 23.73 53.54
C PRO A 7 -2.92 23.41 53.78
N SER A 8 -2.69 22.27 54.43
CA SER A 8 -1.37 21.77 54.83
C SER A 8 -0.63 21.18 53.63
N ALA A 9 0.71 21.14 53.69
CA ALA A 9 1.61 20.61 52.66
C ALA A 9 1.41 19.10 52.33
N SER A 10 0.42 18.45 52.94
CA SER A 10 0.06 17.05 52.74
C SER A 10 -0.96 16.84 51.60
N ASP A 11 -1.61 17.89 51.09
CA ASP A 11 -2.58 17.80 50.00
C ASP A 11 -1.96 17.92 48.58
N LEU A 12 -0.64 18.13 48.49
CA LEU A 12 0.08 18.31 47.21
C LEU A 12 0.94 17.10 46.80
N ALA A 13 0.86 15.98 47.53
CA ALA A 13 1.75 14.83 47.34
C ALA A 13 1.04 13.54 46.87
N GLN A 14 -0.20 13.62 46.37
CA GLN A 14 -1.00 12.44 46.02
C GLN A 14 -1.78 12.56 44.70
N THR A 15 -1.12 13.03 43.64
CA THR A 15 -1.50 12.67 42.27
C THR A 15 -0.28 12.79 41.35
N ALA A 16 0.72 11.92 41.53
CA ALA A 16 1.67 11.67 40.46
C ALA A 16 0.92 10.89 39.35
N MET A 17 0.17 11.63 38.53
CA MET A 17 -0.56 11.10 37.38
C MET A 17 0.44 10.36 36.50
N SER A 18 0.39 9.03 36.50
CA SER A 18 1.27 8.23 35.66
C SER A 18 0.82 8.34 34.20
N GLU A 19 1.27 9.37 33.50
CA GLU A 19 1.03 9.51 32.05
C GLU A 19 1.63 8.32 31.30
N TRP A 20 1.01 7.92 30.19
CA TRP A 20 1.53 6.86 29.31
C TRP A 20 1.61 7.33 27.86
N GLN A 21 2.74 7.01 27.22
CA GLN A 21 2.94 7.35 25.83
C GLN A 21 2.31 6.31 24.92
N CYS A 22 1.44 6.75 24.00
CA CYS A 22 0.80 5.87 23.04
C CYS A 22 1.83 5.28 22.07
N PRO A 23 1.96 3.94 21.96
CA PRO A 23 2.95 3.32 21.06
C PRO A 23 2.61 3.50 19.58
N ARG A 24 1.39 3.95 19.25
CA ARG A 24 0.92 4.12 17.88
C ARG A 24 1.12 5.54 17.32
N CYS A 25 0.87 6.56 18.15
CA CYS A 25 0.89 7.97 17.71
C CYS A 25 1.69 8.89 18.63
N THR A 26 2.41 8.33 19.59
CA THR A 26 3.30 9.03 20.55
C THR A 26 2.63 10.07 21.45
N LEU A 27 1.31 10.24 21.39
CA LEU A 27 0.56 11.10 22.31
C LEU A 27 0.75 10.62 23.75
N LEU A 28 1.08 11.53 24.66
CA LEU A 28 1.05 11.28 26.11
C LEU A 28 -0.40 11.36 26.58
N ASN A 29 -0.89 10.29 27.19
CA ASN A 29 -2.25 10.20 27.70
C ASN A 29 -2.23 10.17 29.23
N PRO A 30 -3.27 10.68 29.90
CA PRO A 30 -3.45 10.53 31.34
C PRO A 30 -3.40 9.06 31.76
N GLY A 31 -2.89 8.79 32.96
CA GLY A 31 -2.80 7.41 33.49
C GLY A 31 -4.14 6.70 33.59
N GLU A 32 -5.21 7.43 33.85
CA GLU A 32 -6.55 6.85 33.96
C GLU A 32 -7.17 6.50 32.60
N SER A 33 -6.62 7.03 31.50
CA SER A 33 -7.17 6.82 30.15
C SER A 33 -6.93 5.36 29.71
N PRO A 34 -8.00 4.57 29.48
CA PRO A 34 -7.88 3.17 29.08
C PRO A 34 -7.49 3.00 27.60
N ALA A 35 -7.54 4.08 26.81
CA ALA A 35 -7.14 4.14 25.42
C ALA A 35 -6.62 5.55 25.06
N CYS A 36 -5.93 5.66 23.93
CA CYS A 36 -5.35 6.92 23.45
C CYS A 36 -6.42 7.86 22.91
N ASP A 37 -6.41 9.12 23.32
CA ASP A 37 -7.44 10.10 22.95
C ASP A 37 -7.43 10.44 21.45
N ALA A 38 -6.27 10.36 20.79
CA ALA A 38 -6.15 10.66 19.36
C ALA A 38 -6.48 9.48 18.44
N CYS A 39 -6.10 8.26 18.81
CA CYS A 39 -6.16 7.11 17.90
C CYS A 39 -6.93 5.91 18.44
N GLN A 40 -7.47 6.01 19.66
CA GLN A 40 -8.22 4.98 20.38
C GLN A 40 -7.47 3.66 20.60
N GLN A 41 -6.13 3.68 20.50
CA GLN A 41 -5.30 2.52 20.83
C GLN A 41 -5.41 2.21 22.34
N PRO A 42 -5.71 0.97 22.77
CA PRO A 42 -5.78 0.62 24.19
C PRO A 42 -4.47 0.87 24.95
N ARG A 43 -4.57 1.25 26.24
CA ARG A 43 -3.42 1.43 27.14
C ARG A 43 -2.71 0.08 27.34
N PRO A 44 -1.37 0.01 27.17
CA PRO A 44 -0.62 -1.20 27.48
C PRO A 44 -0.63 -1.48 28.99
N PRO A 45 -0.62 -2.76 29.41
CA PRO A 45 -0.59 -3.12 30.83
C PRO A 45 0.70 -2.61 31.51
N SER A 46 0.59 -2.13 32.75
CA SER A 46 1.74 -1.68 33.55
C SER A 46 2.64 -2.86 33.94
N PRO A 47 3.97 -2.67 33.96
CA PRO A 47 4.93 -3.76 34.23
C PRO A 47 4.95 -4.32 35.67
N GLU A 48 4.11 -3.84 36.60
CA GLU A 48 4.21 -4.20 38.04
C GLU A 48 3.12 -5.13 38.61
N GLU A 49 2.25 -5.75 37.80
CA GLU A 49 1.31 -6.77 38.30
C GLU A 49 1.65 -8.15 37.73
N PRO A 50 2.10 -9.14 38.56
CA PRO A 50 2.49 -10.46 38.08
C PRO A 50 1.25 -11.27 37.68
N ALA A 51 1.14 -11.55 36.38
CA ALA A 51 0.12 -12.38 35.78
C ALA A 51 0.17 -13.83 36.31
N ALA A 52 -0.91 -14.26 36.97
CA ALA A 52 -1.17 -15.67 37.21
C ALA A 52 -1.47 -16.36 35.87
N GLY A 53 -0.48 -17.14 35.41
CA GLY A 53 -0.68 -18.41 34.71
C GLY A 53 -1.49 -18.40 33.42
N LEU A 54 -0.89 -17.92 32.33
CA LEU A 54 -1.12 -18.49 31.00
C LEU A 54 0.22 -18.74 30.33
N SER A 55 0.40 -19.99 29.93
CA SER A 55 1.60 -20.59 29.35
C SER A 55 2.26 -19.71 28.30
N ARG A 56 3.57 -19.48 28.48
CA ARG A 56 4.50 -19.01 27.45
C ARG A 56 4.46 -19.97 26.25
N THR A 57 3.75 -19.60 25.21
CA THR A 57 4.19 -19.87 23.84
C THR A 57 4.95 -18.65 23.36
N ASP A 58 6.27 -18.77 23.42
CA ASP A 58 7.25 -17.90 22.81
C ASP A 58 7.12 -17.95 21.28
N SER A 59 6.65 -16.86 20.68
CA SER A 59 7.14 -16.27 19.41
C SER A 59 6.13 -15.24 18.92
N GLY A 60 6.36 -13.97 19.28
CA GLY A 60 5.63 -12.82 18.75
C GLY A 60 5.95 -12.57 17.27
N GLN A 61 5.57 -13.50 16.39
CA GLN A 61 5.52 -13.26 14.95
C GLN A 61 4.22 -12.51 14.64
N THR A 62 4.36 -11.39 13.94
CA THR A 62 3.22 -10.67 13.38
C THR A 62 2.62 -11.51 12.26
N ASP A 63 1.73 -12.44 12.59
CA ASP A 63 1.15 -13.38 11.62
C ASP A 63 0.05 -12.78 10.74
N ALA A 64 -0.02 -11.45 10.64
CA ALA A 64 -1.02 -10.75 9.84
C ALA A 64 -0.37 -9.95 8.71
N CYS A 65 -1.05 -9.90 7.56
CA CYS A 65 -0.63 -9.06 6.45
C CYS A 65 -0.79 -7.57 6.78
N THR A 66 0.25 -6.76 6.62
CA THR A 66 0.21 -5.30 6.83
C THR A 66 -0.70 -4.56 5.83
N ILE A 67 -1.06 -5.20 4.70
CA ILE A 67 -2.03 -4.63 3.76
C ILE A 67 -3.43 -5.02 4.18
N CYS A 68 -3.81 -6.30 4.17
CA CYS A 68 -5.20 -6.72 4.37
C CYS A 68 -5.60 -7.06 5.81
N PHE A 69 -4.63 -7.19 6.71
CA PHE A 69 -4.79 -7.60 8.10
C PHE A 69 -5.28 -9.04 8.31
N ASP A 70 -5.36 -9.84 7.23
CA ASP A 70 -5.65 -11.27 7.32
C ASP A 70 -4.42 -12.07 7.80
N GLY A 71 -4.68 -13.21 8.45
CA GLY A 71 -3.66 -14.13 8.94
C GLY A 71 -2.82 -14.80 7.85
N LEU A 72 -1.59 -15.20 8.19
CA LEU A 72 -0.56 -15.75 7.28
C LEU A 72 -0.23 -17.24 7.54
N ALA A 73 -1.01 -17.93 8.38
CA ALA A 73 -0.65 -19.18 9.07
C ALA A 73 -0.14 -20.35 8.18
N ASP A 74 -0.50 -20.44 6.90
CA ASP A 74 -0.17 -21.61 6.06
C ASP A 74 0.56 -21.24 4.75
N GLY A 75 1.73 -20.61 4.86
CA GLY A 75 2.57 -20.31 3.69
C GLY A 75 1.99 -19.24 2.75
N ALA A 76 0.96 -18.51 3.18
CA ALA A 76 0.36 -17.40 2.42
C ALA A 76 1.23 -16.13 2.39
N ARG A 77 2.41 -16.15 3.00
CA ARG A 77 3.37 -15.04 3.10
C ARG A 77 4.16 -14.84 1.79
N ALA A 78 4.23 -13.60 1.32
CA ALA A 78 5.11 -13.22 0.23
C ALA A 78 6.56 -13.12 0.72
N ARG A 79 7.50 -13.73 0.00
CA ARG A 79 8.93 -13.67 0.32
C ARG A 79 9.53 -12.45 -0.35
N MET A 80 9.62 -11.36 0.41
CA MET A 80 9.98 -10.02 -0.08
C MET A 80 11.49 -9.89 -0.32
N GLY A 81 12.00 -10.30 -1.49
CA GLY A 81 13.42 -10.20 -1.84
C GLY A 81 13.99 -8.77 -2.01
N CYS A 82 13.15 -7.74 -1.86
CA CYS A 82 13.58 -6.35 -1.95
C CYS A 82 13.90 -5.68 -0.60
N CYS A 83 13.07 -5.90 0.41
CA CYS A 83 13.13 -5.23 1.71
C CYS A 83 12.72 -6.15 2.88
N GLY A 84 12.29 -7.39 2.61
CA GLY A 84 11.95 -8.35 3.63
C GLY A 84 13.21 -8.93 4.22
N ARG A 85 13.45 -8.66 5.50
CA ARG A 85 14.47 -9.33 6.30
C ARG A 85 13.78 -10.32 7.24
N GLU A 86 14.49 -11.38 7.62
CA GLU A 86 14.03 -12.27 8.68
C GLU A 86 13.77 -11.46 9.96
N GLY A 87 12.65 -11.72 10.63
CA GLY A 87 12.21 -10.96 11.80
C GLY A 87 11.55 -9.60 11.51
N SER A 88 11.33 -9.22 10.24
CA SER A 88 10.55 -8.02 9.91
C SER A 88 9.14 -8.08 10.51
N THR A 89 8.75 -7.01 11.21
CA THR A 89 7.37 -6.80 11.71
C THR A 89 6.38 -6.47 10.59
N ILE A 90 6.89 -6.12 9.41
CA ILE A 90 6.10 -5.85 8.23
C ILE A 90 6.09 -7.11 7.37
N GLN A 91 4.90 -7.65 7.15
CA GLN A 91 4.68 -8.87 6.39
C GLN A 91 3.53 -8.71 5.42
N TYR A 92 3.63 -9.33 4.25
CA TYR A 92 2.62 -9.24 3.21
C TYR A 92 2.15 -10.62 2.80
N CYS A 93 0.85 -10.79 2.55
CA CYS A 93 0.35 -12.02 1.95
C CYS A 93 0.62 -12.00 0.43
N ARG A 94 0.91 -13.18 -0.15
CA ARG A 94 1.11 -13.38 -1.60
C ARG A 94 -0.01 -12.76 -2.43
N PRO A 95 -1.31 -12.91 -2.07
CA PRO A 95 -2.38 -12.35 -2.87
C PRO A 95 -2.41 -10.81 -2.92
N CYS A 96 -2.08 -10.12 -1.82
CA CYS A 96 -1.97 -8.66 -1.83
C CYS A 96 -0.85 -8.18 -2.75
N ILE A 97 0.31 -8.83 -2.70
CA ILE A 97 1.44 -8.50 -3.58
C ILE A 97 1.12 -8.85 -5.04
N ARG A 98 0.47 -9.99 -5.30
CA ARG A 98 0.00 -10.35 -6.65
C ARG A 98 -0.94 -9.30 -7.22
N LEU A 99 -1.91 -8.84 -6.44
CA LEU A 99 -2.84 -7.82 -6.89
C LEU A 99 -2.12 -6.51 -7.25
N ILE A 100 -1.14 -6.09 -6.44
CA ILE A 100 -0.31 -4.92 -6.73
C ILE A 100 0.43 -5.11 -8.06
N CYS A 101 1.04 -6.26 -8.30
CA CYS A 101 1.73 -6.56 -9.57
C CYS A 101 0.77 -6.65 -10.75
N GLN A 102 -0.42 -7.22 -10.58
CA GLN A 102 -1.45 -7.33 -11.62
C GLN A 102 -1.95 -5.95 -12.07
N ARG A 103 -2.22 -5.04 -11.14
CA ARG A 103 -2.62 -3.65 -11.47
C ARG A 103 -1.59 -2.92 -12.34
N GLY A 104 -0.30 -3.22 -12.15
CA GLY A 104 0.78 -2.68 -12.96
C GLY A 104 1.19 -3.56 -14.15
N GLY A 105 0.31 -4.45 -14.63
CA GLY A 105 0.54 -5.26 -15.83
C GLY A 105 1.61 -6.35 -15.66
N GLY A 106 1.73 -6.92 -14.46
CA GLY A 106 2.70 -7.94 -14.09
C GLY A 106 3.89 -7.41 -13.26
N THR A 107 4.01 -6.10 -13.11
CA THR A 107 5.00 -5.44 -12.25
C THR A 107 4.30 -4.53 -11.25
N GLY A 108 4.80 -4.46 -10.02
CA GLY A 108 4.21 -3.64 -8.96
C GLY A 108 5.24 -2.83 -8.21
N ARG A 109 4.81 -1.79 -7.49
CA ARG A 109 5.67 -1.09 -6.52
C ARG A 109 5.65 -1.84 -5.20
N CYS A 110 6.81 -2.13 -4.63
CA CYS A 110 6.90 -2.66 -3.28
C CYS A 110 6.19 -1.70 -2.33
N PRO A 111 5.28 -2.18 -1.46
CA PRO A 111 4.67 -1.32 -0.47
C PRO A 111 5.76 -0.67 0.39
N THR A 112 6.73 -1.39 0.94
CA THR A 112 7.71 -0.77 1.86
C THR A 112 8.69 0.15 1.13
N CYS A 113 9.49 -0.38 0.22
CA CYS A 113 10.63 0.36 -0.35
C CYS A 113 10.36 1.01 -1.70
N ARG A 114 9.16 0.83 -2.27
CA ARG A 114 8.75 1.38 -3.57
C ARG A 114 9.59 0.95 -4.77
N GLU A 115 10.49 -0.02 -4.61
CA GLU A 115 11.15 -0.65 -5.74
C GLU A 115 10.16 -1.38 -6.65
N TYR A 116 10.47 -1.45 -7.95
CA TYR A 116 9.68 -2.29 -8.84
C TYR A 116 9.94 -3.75 -8.52
N ILE A 117 8.86 -4.49 -8.33
CA ILE A 117 8.87 -5.90 -7.97
C ILE A 117 8.00 -6.72 -8.92
N ARG A 118 8.33 -8.00 -9.03
CA ARG A 118 7.47 -9.05 -9.57
C ARG A 118 7.30 -10.13 -8.51
N ILE A 119 6.20 -10.88 -8.59
CA ILE A 119 5.95 -12.04 -7.73
C ILE A 119 5.63 -13.25 -8.59
N ASP A 120 6.22 -14.40 -8.26
CA ASP A 120 5.97 -15.65 -8.97
C ASP A 120 4.79 -16.47 -8.39
N GLY A 121 4.58 -17.65 -8.96
CA GLY A 121 3.53 -18.59 -8.55
C GLY A 121 3.72 -19.15 -7.14
N GLU A 122 4.94 -19.18 -6.62
CA GLU A 122 5.26 -19.69 -5.28
C GLU A 122 5.15 -18.60 -4.21
N GLY A 123 5.28 -17.33 -4.61
CA GLY A 123 5.25 -16.17 -3.72
C GLY A 123 6.60 -15.51 -3.51
N ASN A 124 7.63 -15.85 -4.29
CA ASN A 124 8.91 -15.16 -4.26
C ASN A 124 8.79 -13.81 -4.96
N VAL A 125 9.22 -12.75 -4.28
CA VAL A 125 9.21 -11.39 -4.80
C VAL A 125 10.63 -10.98 -5.17
N THR A 126 10.84 -10.62 -6.43
CA THR A 126 12.14 -10.19 -6.95
C THR A 126 12.08 -8.74 -7.41
N LYS A 127 13.19 -8.01 -7.26
CA LYS A 127 13.34 -6.66 -7.84
C LYS A 127 13.42 -6.77 -9.35
N LEU A 128 12.90 -5.77 -10.05
CA LEU A 128 13.03 -5.69 -11.49
C LEU A 128 14.39 -5.10 -11.87
N GLU A 129 15.31 -5.95 -12.33
CA GLU A 129 16.69 -5.57 -12.72
C GLU A 129 16.87 -5.42 -14.24
N ALA A 130 15.79 -5.33 -15.01
CA ALA A 130 15.88 -5.22 -16.46
C ALA A 130 16.47 -3.85 -16.85
N HIS A 131 17.79 -3.74 -17.01
CA HIS A 131 18.45 -2.56 -17.53
C HIS A 131 18.51 -2.61 -19.05
N GLY A 132 18.20 -1.49 -19.70
CA GLY A 132 18.20 -1.39 -21.16
C GLY A 132 18.05 0.05 -21.63
N GLN A 133 18.18 0.26 -22.94
CA GLN A 133 17.97 1.57 -23.53
C GLN A 133 16.47 1.87 -23.63
N CYS A 134 16.02 2.93 -22.96
CA CYS A 134 14.63 3.37 -23.03
C CYS A 134 14.29 3.86 -24.44
N ARG A 135 13.22 3.35 -25.06
CA ARG A 135 12.83 3.77 -26.42
C ARG A 135 12.40 5.24 -26.55
N VAL A 136 12.05 5.90 -25.44
CA VAL A 136 11.57 7.30 -25.42
C VAL A 136 12.72 8.27 -25.14
N CYS A 137 13.37 8.17 -23.98
CA CYS A 137 14.48 9.07 -23.63
C CYS A 137 15.86 8.62 -24.15
N ARG A 138 15.96 7.42 -24.73
CA ARG A 138 17.20 6.81 -25.25
C ARG A 138 18.34 6.63 -24.24
N GLN A 139 18.06 6.78 -22.95
CA GLN A 139 19.03 6.55 -21.87
C GLN A 139 19.05 5.08 -21.44
N MET A 140 20.21 4.61 -20.97
CA MET A 140 20.34 3.31 -20.30
C MET A 140 19.75 3.39 -18.89
N LYS A 141 18.63 2.69 -18.65
CA LYS A 141 17.82 2.79 -17.43
C LYS A 141 17.16 1.44 -17.12
N SER A 142 16.56 1.31 -15.93
CA SER A 142 15.65 0.21 -15.63
C SER A 142 14.39 0.32 -16.49
N ILE A 143 14.17 -0.67 -17.33
CA ILE A 143 13.05 -0.82 -18.24
C ILE A 143 11.94 -1.56 -17.52
N VAL A 144 10.82 -0.87 -17.33
CA VAL A 144 9.69 -1.41 -16.55
C VAL A 144 8.76 -2.21 -17.45
N SER A 145 8.30 -1.60 -18.54
CA SER A 145 7.34 -2.20 -19.46
C SER A 145 7.44 -1.56 -20.84
N GLN A 146 7.10 -2.32 -21.88
CA GLN A 146 7.03 -1.85 -23.28
C GLN A 146 8.32 -1.17 -23.80
N GLY A 147 9.49 -1.56 -23.30
CA GLY A 147 10.77 -0.93 -23.67
C GLY A 147 10.94 0.51 -23.16
N MET A 148 10.13 0.93 -22.18
CA MET A 148 10.19 2.27 -21.58
C MET A 148 10.71 2.19 -20.15
N CYS A 149 11.50 3.20 -19.77
CA CYS A 149 11.79 3.43 -18.35
C CYS A 149 10.53 3.94 -17.64
N ASP A 150 10.54 3.78 -16.32
CA ASP A 150 9.49 4.22 -15.40
C ASP A 150 8.97 5.65 -15.70
N ALA A 151 9.88 6.63 -15.74
CA ALA A 151 9.49 8.02 -15.94
C ALA A 151 8.80 8.25 -17.30
N CYS A 152 9.35 7.70 -18.39
CA CYS A 152 8.76 7.85 -19.71
C CYS A 152 7.43 7.09 -19.85
N LEU A 153 7.28 5.93 -19.21
CA LEU A 153 6.03 5.19 -19.17
C LEU A 153 4.93 6.03 -18.49
N LEU A 154 5.24 6.63 -17.34
CA LEU A 154 4.31 7.50 -16.62
C LEU A 154 4.00 8.79 -17.39
N GLY A 155 5.01 9.46 -17.96
CA GLY A 155 4.82 10.68 -18.75
C GLY A 155 3.99 10.46 -20.02
N SER A 156 4.06 9.26 -20.61
CA SER A 156 3.20 8.86 -21.74
C SER A 156 1.76 8.62 -21.31
N ARG A 157 1.56 7.99 -20.14
CA ARG A 157 0.25 7.67 -19.58
C ARG A 157 -0.49 8.90 -19.03
N TYR A 158 0.24 9.78 -18.36
CA TYR A 158 -0.31 10.94 -17.64
C TYR A 158 0.21 12.24 -18.24
N LYS A 159 -0.58 12.80 -19.15
CA LYS A 159 -0.32 14.08 -19.81
C LYS A 159 -0.79 15.24 -18.94
N PHE A 160 -0.10 15.48 -17.83
CA PHE A 160 -0.45 16.54 -16.89
C PHE A 160 0.14 17.89 -17.27
N ARG A 161 -0.51 18.94 -16.78
CA ARG A 161 -0.14 20.34 -16.93
C ARG A 161 0.63 20.81 -15.71
N TYR A 162 1.60 21.69 -15.96
CA TYR A 162 2.47 22.25 -14.95
C TYR A 162 2.61 23.75 -15.11
N GLU A 163 2.67 24.45 -13.99
CA GLU A 163 2.93 25.88 -13.89
C GLU A 163 4.45 26.12 -13.81
N CYS A 164 4.92 27.09 -14.60
CA CYS A 164 6.31 27.55 -14.62
C CYS A 164 6.61 28.45 -13.42
N ASP A 165 7.70 28.19 -12.70
CA ASP A 165 8.17 28.98 -11.55
C ASP A 165 8.48 30.45 -11.90
N ARG A 166 8.94 30.70 -13.12
CA ARG A 166 9.40 32.04 -13.54
C ARG A 166 8.30 32.91 -14.16
N CYS A 167 7.45 32.34 -15.01
CA CYS A 167 6.46 33.12 -15.77
C CYS A 167 5.01 32.75 -15.46
N HIS A 168 4.78 31.76 -14.59
CA HIS A 168 3.46 31.26 -14.19
C HIS A 168 2.57 30.76 -15.34
N ARG A 169 3.09 30.69 -16.57
CA ARG A 169 2.39 30.07 -17.70
C ARG A 169 2.38 28.57 -17.51
N VAL A 170 1.29 27.96 -17.97
CA VAL A 170 1.04 26.53 -17.84
C VAL A 170 1.36 25.83 -19.15
N GLN A 171 2.03 24.67 -19.08
CA GLN A 171 2.22 23.79 -20.25
C GLN A 171 2.08 22.32 -19.87
N THR A 172 1.73 21.50 -20.86
CA THR A 172 1.77 20.04 -20.70
C THR A 172 3.21 19.56 -20.79
N ILE A 173 3.64 18.74 -19.83
CA ILE A 173 4.99 18.13 -19.84
C ILE A 173 4.83 16.61 -19.86
N HIS A 174 5.39 15.98 -20.88
CA HIS A 174 5.36 14.52 -21.09
C HIS A 174 6.43 13.78 -20.25
N HIS A 175 6.59 14.21 -19.00
CA HIS A 175 7.48 13.64 -18.00
C HIS A 175 6.81 13.80 -16.64
N PRO A 176 6.96 12.85 -15.71
CA PRO A 176 6.29 12.88 -14.41
C PRO A 176 6.96 13.86 -13.46
N MET A 177 6.92 15.15 -13.77
CA MET A 177 7.57 16.21 -13.00
C MET A 177 7.02 16.31 -11.56
N TRP A 178 5.78 15.83 -11.32
CA TRP A 178 5.21 15.74 -9.95
C TRP A 178 6.04 14.90 -8.99
N ARG A 179 6.85 13.96 -9.50
CA ARG A 179 7.70 13.10 -8.66
C ARG A 179 8.84 13.83 -7.97
N TYR A 180 9.17 15.04 -8.44
CA TYR A 180 10.26 15.85 -7.89
C TYR A 180 9.75 16.95 -6.95
N GLN A 181 8.45 16.94 -6.59
CA GLN A 181 7.81 17.93 -5.73
C GLN A 181 7.63 17.37 -4.31
N ALA A 182 8.01 18.16 -3.30
CA ALA A 182 7.82 17.80 -1.90
C ALA A 182 6.33 17.72 -1.53
N SER A 183 5.52 18.65 -2.04
CA SER A 183 4.06 18.62 -1.97
C SER A 183 3.43 19.03 -3.30
N PRO A 184 2.13 18.79 -3.52
CA PRO A 184 1.44 19.25 -4.74
C PRO A 184 1.49 20.76 -4.98
N THR A 185 1.76 21.54 -3.93
CA THR A 185 1.79 23.00 -3.96
C THR A 185 3.19 23.57 -4.15
N ASP A 186 4.23 22.74 -4.14
CA ASP A 186 5.62 23.17 -4.27
C ASP A 186 6.15 23.04 -5.69
N TYR A 187 7.12 23.88 -6.04
CA TYR A 187 7.93 23.66 -7.24
C TYR A 187 8.90 22.50 -7.02
N GLY A 188 9.05 21.65 -8.04
CA GLY A 188 9.92 20.48 -7.95
C GLY A 188 11.39 20.81 -8.20
N GLY A 189 12.31 19.96 -7.73
CA GLY A 189 13.75 20.17 -7.88
C GLY A 189 14.33 19.82 -9.25
N SER A 190 13.53 19.35 -10.20
CA SER A 190 13.96 19.07 -11.58
C SER A 190 13.53 20.19 -12.51
N THR A 191 14.38 20.53 -13.47
CA THR A 191 14.10 21.56 -14.46
C THR A 191 13.57 20.98 -15.77
N TRP A 192 12.77 21.79 -16.49
CA TRP A 192 12.32 21.51 -17.85
C TRP A 192 12.19 22.82 -18.65
N ALA A 193 12.28 22.74 -19.98
CA ALA A 193 12.19 23.89 -20.85
C ALA A 193 10.78 24.51 -20.87
N CYS A 194 10.70 25.83 -20.66
CA CYS A 194 9.46 26.59 -20.76
C CYS A 194 9.29 27.11 -22.19
N HIS A 195 8.34 26.53 -22.92
CA HIS A 195 8.03 26.93 -24.30
C HIS A 195 6.94 27.99 -24.38
N GLN A 196 6.27 28.28 -23.27
CA GLN A 196 5.14 29.20 -23.24
C GLN A 196 5.52 30.63 -22.94
N GLY A 197 6.68 30.90 -22.33
CA GLY A 197 7.06 32.24 -21.89
C GLY A 197 8.55 32.48 -21.82
N CYS A 198 9.27 31.77 -20.94
CA CYS A 198 10.68 32.06 -20.68
C CYS A 198 11.61 31.70 -21.84
N GLY A 199 11.28 30.67 -22.63
CA GLY A 199 12.18 30.14 -23.66
C GLY A 199 13.43 29.45 -23.09
N ASP A 200 13.40 29.07 -21.82
CA ASP A 200 14.55 28.59 -21.05
C ASP A 200 14.12 27.54 -20.00
N TYR A 201 15.07 26.87 -19.37
CA TYR A 201 14.84 25.88 -18.30
C TYR A 201 14.43 26.57 -17.00
N THR A 202 13.49 25.93 -16.30
CA THR A 202 12.91 26.42 -15.04
C THR A 202 12.33 25.25 -14.24
N HIS A 203 11.90 25.52 -13.01
CA HIS A 203 11.22 24.55 -12.15
C HIS A 203 9.71 24.56 -12.40
N TRP A 204 9.07 23.46 -12.03
CA TRP A 204 7.70 23.19 -12.40
C TRP A 204 6.91 22.62 -11.22
N ARG A 205 5.68 23.12 -11.07
CA ARG A 205 4.68 22.61 -10.13
C ARG A 205 3.51 22.04 -10.91
N ILE A 206 2.92 20.93 -10.46
CA ILE A 206 1.74 20.37 -11.13
C ILE A 206 0.52 21.27 -10.88
N THR A 207 -0.38 21.40 -11.86
CA THR A 207 -1.63 22.15 -11.62
C THR A 207 -2.48 21.48 -10.54
N PRO A 208 -3.24 22.23 -9.72
CA PRO A 208 -4.09 21.66 -8.68
C PRO A 208 -5.08 20.60 -9.20
N GLU A 209 -5.65 20.81 -10.39
CA GLU A 209 -6.60 19.85 -10.96
C GLU A 209 -5.92 18.53 -11.37
N ASP A 210 -4.70 18.62 -11.90
CA ASP A 210 -3.94 17.43 -12.30
C ASP A 210 -3.28 16.72 -11.11
N ALA A 211 -2.97 17.44 -10.03
CA ALA A 211 -2.47 16.86 -8.78
C ALA A 211 -3.44 15.82 -8.20
N LEU A 212 -4.75 16.11 -8.23
CA LEU A 212 -5.81 15.20 -7.77
C LEU A 212 -5.91 13.92 -8.61
N ARG A 213 -5.42 13.98 -9.85
CA ARG A 213 -5.46 12.86 -10.82
C ARG A 213 -4.22 11.98 -10.76
N VAL A 214 -3.18 12.38 -10.02
CA VAL A 214 -2.01 11.53 -9.78
C VAL A 214 -2.46 10.29 -8.99
N PRO A 215 -2.17 9.06 -9.46
CA PRO A 215 -2.48 7.85 -8.69
C PRO A 215 -1.76 7.84 -7.35
N ALA A 216 -2.43 7.38 -6.29
CA ALA A 216 -1.87 7.36 -4.94
C ALA A 216 -0.55 6.56 -4.85
N GLU A 217 -0.41 5.48 -5.62
CA GLU A 217 0.80 4.65 -5.73
C GLU A 217 1.99 5.34 -6.40
N GLU A 218 1.73 6.36 -7.24
CA GLU A 218 2.74 7.13 -7.98
C GLU A 218 3.04 8.50 -7.35
N CYS A 219 2.32 8.87 -6.27
CA CYS A 219 2.59 10.08 -5.51
C CYS A 219 3.90 9.93 -4.71
N PRO A 220 4.76 10.97 -4.63
CA PRO A 220 5.87 11.02 -3.69
C PRO A 220 5.44 10.64 -2.27
N GLU A 221 6.35 10.06 -1.49
CA GLU A 221 6.03 9.67 -0.11
C GLU A 221 5.63 10.86 0.75
N SER A 222 6.27 12.01 0.51
CA SER A 222 5.97 13.29 1.17
C SER A 222 4.55 13.81 0.91
N TRP A 223 3.83 13.30 -0.10
CA TRP A 223 2.43 13.64 -0.34
C TRP A 223 1.47 12.88 0.57
N GLY A 224 1.93 11.89 1.35
CA GLY A 224 1.13 11.22 2.37
C GLY A 224 0.04 10.27 1.86
N ARG A 225 -0.06 10.02 0.54
CA ARG A 225 -1.14 9.20 -0.06
C ARG A 225 -0.92 7.69 0.00
N ARG A 226 0.10 7.24 0.72
CA ARG A 226 0.41 5.83 0.91
C ARG A 226 -0.74 5.03 1.54
N ALA A 227 -1.36 5.58 2.58
CA ALA A 227 -2.45 4.89 3.28
C ALA A 227 -3.68 4.68 2.38
N GLU A 228 -3.98 5.68 1.54
CA GLU A 228 -5.04 5.62 0.53
C GLU A 228 -4.77 4.50 -0.48
N TRP A 229 -3.55 4.43 -1.02
CA TRP A 229 -3.16 3.36 -1.94
C TRP A 229 -3.37 1.98 -1.31
N LEU A 230 -2.84 1.74 -0.10
CA LEU A 230 -2.99 0.45 0.58
C LEU A 230 -4.47 0.14 0.93
N ALA A 231 -5.28 1.16 1.26
CA ALA A 231 -6.72 1.02 1.45
C ALA A 231 -7.46 0.57 0.18
N SER A 232 -7.02 1.05 -0.99
CA SER A 232 -7.58 0.62 -2.27
C SER A 232 -7.30 -0.86 -2.54
N ILE A 233 -6.09 -1.34 -2.23
CA ILE A 233 -5.70 -2.76 -2.38
C ILE A 233 -6.53 -3.63 -1.42
N ARG A 234 -6.68 -3.20 -0.17
CA ARG A 234 -7.56 -3.87 0.81
C ARG A 234 -8.98 -4.04 0.33
N THR A 235 -9.55 -2.98 -0.22
CA THR A 235 -10.95 -2.96 -0.65
C THR A 235 -11.17 -3.92 -1.80
N GLU A 236 -10.27 -3.95 -2.78
CA GLU A 236 -10.35 -4.90 -3.88
C GLU A 236 -10.10 -6.35 -3.43
N ARG A 237 -9.16 -6.60 -2.53
CA ARG A 237 -8.96 -7.94 -1.93
C ARG A 237 -10.22 -8.47 -1.27
N ARG A 238 -10.91 -7.63 -0.49
CA ARG A 238 -12.19 -8.01 0.14
C ARG A 238 -13.26 -8.32 -0.91
N ARG A 239 -13.35 -7.52 -1.98
CA ARG A 239 -14.29 -7.79 -3.09
C ARG A 239 -13.99 -9.12 -3.78
N ALA A 240 -12.74 -9.40 -4.12
CA ALA A 240 -12.34 -10.65 -4.75
C ALA A 240 -12.73 -11.88 -3.90
N MET A 241 -12.49 -11.83 -2.58
CA MET A 241 -12.90 -12.90 -1.66
C MET A 241 -14.42 -13.11 -1.61
N LEU A 242 -15.22 -12.04 -1.66
CA LEU A 242 -16.68 -12.13 -1.70
C LEU A 242 -17.19 -12.76 -3.01
N HIS A 243 -16.50 -12.52 -4.12
CA HIS A 243 -16.83 -13.13 -5.42
C HIS A 243 -16.37 -14.60 -5.52
N GLU A 244 -15.29 -14.97 -4.82
CA GLU A 244 -14.76 -16.34 -4.75
C GLU A 244 -15.43 -17.20 -3.66
N ALA A 245 -16.30 -16.61 -2.82
CA ALA A 245 -17.04 -17.35 -1.80
C ALA A 245 -17.92 -18.44 -2.45
N PRO A 246 -17.97 -19.67 -1.90
CA PRO A 246 -18.66 -20.80 -2.50
C PRO A 246 -20.18 -20.61 -2.44
N GLY A 247 -20.73 -19.93 -3.44
CA GLY A 247 -22.12 -19.48 -3.46
C GLY A 247 -22.75 -19.38 -4.84
N ARG A 248 -22.25 -20.12 -5.85
CA ARG A 248 -23.00 -20.45 -7.08
C ARG A 248 -22.66 -21.87 -7.53
N ARG A 249 -23.20 -22.87 -6.82
CA ARG A 249 -23.42 -24.19 -7.43
C ARG A 249 -24.45 -23.99 -8.53
N HIS A 250 -24.02 -23.82 -9.78
CA HIS A 250 -24.86 -24.27 -10.88
C HIS A 250 -25.02 -25.77 -10.70
N GLN A 251 -26.24 -26.19 -10.38
CA GLN A 251 -26.68 -27.57 -10.53
C GLN A 251 -26.55 -27.91 -12.02
N GLU A 252 -25.37 -28.35 -12.43
CA GLU A 252 -25.24 -29.13 -13.65
C GLU A 252 -26.03 -30.40 -13.42
N ARG A 253 -27.21 -30.45 -14.07
CA ARG A 253 -28.01 -31.65 -14.22
C ARG A 253 -27.09 -32.75 -14.74
N GLN A 254 -26.95 -33.81 -13.96
CA GLN A 254 -26.31 -35.05 -14.40
C GLN A 254 -26.96 -35.50 -15.72
N PRO A 255 -26.18 -35.85 -16.75
CA PRO A 255 -26.75 -36.51 -17.91
C PRO A 255 -27.25 -37.89 -17.47
N GLN A 256 -28.56 -38.09 -17.55
CA GLN A 256 -29.18 -39.38 -17.31
C GLN A 256 -28.57 -40.43 -18.24
N ALA A 257 -28.11 -41.52 -17.65
CA ALA A 257 -27.66 -42.71 -18.36
C ALA A 257 -28.77 -43.20 -19.29
N GLN A 258 -28.47 -43.29 -20.58
CA GLN A 258 -29.36 -43.95 -21.54
C GLN A 258 -29.39 -45.45 -21.26
N PRO A 259 -30.57 -46.09 -21.25
CA PRO A 259 -30.67 -47.53 -21.08
C PRO A 259 -30.17 -48.23 -22.36
N ARG A 260 -29.33 -49.25 -22.15
CA ARG A 260 -28.94 -50.24 -23.16
C ARG A 260 -30.20 -50.83 -23.79
N ASN A 261 -30.36 -50.70 -25.11
CA ASN A 261 -31.28 -51.55 -25.85
C ASN A 261 -30.49 -52.55 -26.71
N ARG A 262 -30.64 -53.82 -26.35
CA ARG A 262 -30.21 -55.00 -27.11
C ARG A 262 -31.27 -55.29 -28.17
N ASN A 263 -30.83 -55.98 -29.23
CA ASN A 263 -31.64 -56.72 -30.22
C ASN A 263 -32.37 -55.84 -31.26
N ARG A 264 -32.48 -56.22 -32.55
CA ARG A 264 -32.04 -57.36 -33.37
C ARG A 264 -32.55 -57.05 -34.79
N ASP A 265 -31.96 -57.73 -35.78
CA ASP A 265 -32.52 -57.98 -37.13
C ASP A 265 -32.61 -56.76 -38.08
N ALA A 266 -32.53 -56.85 -39.40
CA ALA A 266 -32.03 -57.78 -40.42
C ALA A 266 -32.45 -57.12 -41.76
N CYS A 267 -31.80 -57.46 -42.88
CA CYS A 267 -32.21 -57.12 -44.26
C CYS A 267 -32.05 -55.63 -44.66
N GLN A 268 -31.66 -55.23 -45.88
CA GLN A 268 -31.51 -55.90 -47.16
C GLN A 268 -30.85 -54.93 -48.17
N LEU A 269 -30.13 -55.49 -49.15
CA LEU A 269 -30.06 -55.07 -50.58
C LEU A 269 -29.49 -53.69 -50.95
N MET A 270 -28.22 -53.66 -51.38
CA MET A 270 -27.74 -53.62 -52.79
C MET A 270 -26.31 -53.11 -52.85
#